data_AF-A0AAW7K1Q6-F1
#
_entry.id   AF-A0AAW7K1Q6-F1
#
_cell.length_a   1.000
_cell.length_b   1.000
_cell.length_c   1.000
_cell.angle_alpha   90.00
_cell.angle_beta   90.00
_cell.angle_gamma   90.00
#
_symmetry.space_group_name_H-M   'P 1'
#
loop_
_entity.id
_entity.type
_entity.pdbx_description
1 polymer ?
#
loop_
_entity_poly.entity_id
_entity_poly.type
_entity_poly.pdbx_seq_one_letter_code
_entity_poly.pdbx_strand_id
1 'polypeptide(L)'
;MKPKGLAQEKVRLSDLLMADFLPANIGIPIFSEKAMGAIRDFIPESVKGVECIISCEGRQVTYNLCWVGVYLNLVDEEKSSFRTLSDGDKILTKAIYKSDFQYDFMIARDAEFKERLVVSQGFVDFCHSKKLNVNFGEPI
;
A
#
# COMPACT_ATOMS: atom_id res chain seq x y z
N MET A 1 16.31 -11.14 -12.60
CA MET A 1 15.06 -11.93 -12.66
C MET A 1 13.95 -11.07 -12.09
N LYS A 2 12.80 -10.92 -12.76
CA LYS A 2 11.68 -10.11 -12.26
C LYS A 2 10.82 -10.94 -11.29
N PRO A 3 10.39 -10.41 -10.13
CA PRO A 3 9.41 -11.06 -9.28
C PRO A 3 8.13 -11.40 -10.04
N LYS A 4 7.50 -12.53 -9.69
CA LYS A 4 6.27 -13.00 -10.30
C LYS A 4 5.20 -13.25 -9.24
N GLY A 5 3.98 -12.81 -9.52
CA GLY A 5 2.79 -13.07 -8.71
C GLY A 5 1.71 -13.78 -9.53
N LEU A 6 0.80 -14.45 -8.84
CA LEU A 6 -0.42 -15.04 -9.40
C LEU A 6 -1.62 -14.33 -8.79
N ALA A 7 -2.52 -13.82 -9.62
CA ALA A 7 -3.78 -13.24 -9.15
C ALA A 7 -4.64 -14.32 -8.49
N GLN A 8 -5.36 -13.95 -7.42
CA GLN A 8 -6.30 -14.86 -6.75
C GLN A 8 -7.50 -15.16 -7.67
N GLU A 9 -8.18 -16.29 -7.48
CA GLU A 9 -9.25 -16.79 -8.37
C GLU A 9 -10.37 -15.78 -8.66
N LYS A 10 -10.67 -14.88 -7.72
CA LYS A 10 -11.74 -13.88 -7.86
C LYS A 10 -11.30 -12.58 -8.55
N VAL A 11 -10.01 -12.41 -8.82
CA VAL A 11 -9.47 -11.22 -9.48
C VAL A 11 -9.54 -11.44 -10.99
N ARG A 12 -10.31 -10.59 -11.68
CA ARG A 12 -10.41 -10.64 -13.15
C ARG A 12 -9.30 -9.84 -13.80
N LEU A 13 -8.95 -10.20 -15.03
CA LEU A 13 -7.96 -9.46 -15.80
C LEU A 13 -8.39 -8.00 -16.01
N SER A 14 -9.69 -7.74 -16.21
CA SER A 14 -10.21 -6.37 -16.37
C SER A 14 -9.98 -5.51 -15.14
N ASP A 15 -10.15 -6.08 -13.94
CA ASP A 15 -9.96 -5.34 -12.69
C ASP A 15 -8.48 -4.98 -12.52
N LEU A 16 -7.60 -5.92 -12.86
CA LEU A 16 -6.16 -5.70 -12.86
C LEU A 16 -5.78 -4.61 -13.87
N LEU A 17 -6.19 -4.68 -15.13
CA LEU A 17 -5.85 -3.66 -16.15
C LEU A 17 -6.34 -2.23 -15.82
N MET A 18 -7.38 -2.09 -15.00
CA MET A 18 -7.89 -0.79 -14.57
C MET A 18 -7.26 -0.28 -13.28
N ALA A 19 -6.69 -1.14 -12.45
CA ALA A 19 -6.20 -0.77 -11.12
C ALA A 19 -4.80 -0.14 -11.18
N ASP A 20 -4.64 1.02 -10.57
CA ASP A 20 -3.34 1.68 -10.43
C ASP A 20 -2.60 1.25 -9.15
N PHE A 21 -3.28 0.56 -8.23
CA PHE A 21 -2.74 -0.04 -7.02
C PHE A 21 -3.37 -1.42 -6.77
N LEU A 22 -2.54 -2.40 -6.39
CA LEU A 22 -2.98 -3.73 -5.98
C LEU A 22 -2.71 -3.94 -4.49
N PRO A 23 -3.73 -4.26 -3.67
CA PRO A 23 -3.51 -4.64 -2.29
C PRO A 23 -2.81 -6.00 -2.23
N ALA A 24 -1.72 -6.07 -1.47
CA ALA A 24 -1.03 -7.33 -1.18
C ALA A 24 -1.02 -7.58 0.34
N ASN A 25 -1.24 -8.84 0.72
CA ASN A 25 -1.26 -9.29 2.12
C ASN A 25 0.11 -9.23 2.83
N ILE A 26 1.18 -8.96 2.08
CA ILE A 26 2.56 -8.83 2.59
C ILE A 26 2.94 -7.38 2.93
N GLY A 27 1.97 -6.45 2.87
CA GLY A 27 2.21 -5.03 3.14
C GLY A 27 3.15 -4.38 2.13
N ILE A 28 3.39 -4.99 0.97
CA ILE A 28 4.22 -4.41 -0.10
C ILE A 28 3.29 -3.72 -1.09
N PRO A 29 3.38 -2.38 -1.28
CA PRO A 29 2.58 -1.69 -2.27
C PRO A 29 2.97 -2.16 -3.67
N ILE A 30 1.97 -2.40 -4.51
CA ILE A 30 2.15 -2.79 -5.90
C ILE A 30 1.41 -1.75 -6.75
N PHE A 31 2.15 -0.99 -7.54
CA PHE A 31 1.62 0.12 -8.35
C PHE A 31 1.73 -0.20 -9.84
N SER A 32 0.77 0.28 -10.64
CA SER A 32 0.87 0.22 -12.09
C SER A 32 2.06 1.06 -12.59
N GLU A 33 2.46 0.88 -13.85
CA GLU A 33 3.49 1.74 -14.45
C GLU A 33 3.04 3.21 -14.53
N LYS A 34 1.76 3.45 -14.81
CA LYS A 34 1.16 4.79 -14.82
C LYS A 34 1.27 5.46 -13.44
N ALA A 35 0.91 4.74 -12.38
CA ALA A 35 1.03 5.24 -11.03
C ALA A 35 2.49 5.49 -10.64
N MET A 36 3.40 4.57 -10.94
CA MET A 36 4.82 4.76 -10.65
C MET A 36 5.47 5.89 -11.44
N GLY A 37 5.05 6.15 -12.68
CA GLY A 37 5.45 7.34 -13.42
C GLY A 37 5.08 8.60 -12.65
N ALA A 38 3.81 8.74 -12.28
CA ALA A 38 3.33 9.91 -11.54
C ALA A 38 4.01 10.06 -10.17
N ILE A 39 4.18 8.96 -9.42
CA ILE A 39 4.81 8.96 -8.08
C ILE A 39 6.28 9.37 -8.18
N ARG A 40 7.04 8.88 -9.17
CA ARG A 40 8.46 9.25 -9.35
C ARG A 40 8.64 10.73 -9.66
N ASP A 41 7.71 11.34 -10.40
CA ASP A 41 7.78 12.77 -10.70
C ASP A 41 7.46 13.65 -9.49
N PHE A 42 6.74 13.11 -8.51
CA PHE A 42 6.17 13.88 -7.41
C PHE A 42 6.87 13.65 -6.06
N ILE A 43 7.18 12.40 -5.71
CA ILE A 43 7.87 12.01 -4.47
C ILE A 43 8.94 10.92 -4.73
N PRO A 44 9.97 11.20 -5.56
CA PRO A 44 10.93 10.20 -6.03
C PRO A 44 11.69 9.46 -4.91
N GLU A 45 11.92 10.12 -3.79
CA GLU A 45 12.68 9.55 -2.68
C GLU A 45 11.83 8.67 -1.74
N SER A 46 10.50 8.84 -1.76
CA SER A 46 9.61 8.15 -0.83
C SER A 46 9.26 6.73 -1.28
N VAL A 47 9.17 6.50 -2.60
CA VAL A 47 8.73 5.22 -3.18
C VAL A 47 9.68 4.77 -4.28
N LYS A 48 10.28 3.60 -4.10
CA LYS A 48 11.16 2.96 -5.09
C LYS A 48 10.52 1.65 -5.55
N GLY A 49 10.58 1.33 -6.83
CA GLY A 49 9.91 0.16 -7.39
C GLY A 49 10.83 -0.68 -8.26
N VAL A 50 10.56 -1.98 -8.30
CA VAL A 50 11.09 -2.89 -9.32
C VAL A 50 9.94 -3.53 -10.07
N GLU A 51 10.10 -3.72 -11.38
CA GLU A 51 9.07 -4.35 -12.19
C GLU A 51 8.80 -5.79 -11.73
N CYS A 52 7.52 -6.14 -11.62
CA CYS A 52 7.03 -7.47 -11.37
C CYS A 52 5.99 -7.87 -12.42
N ILE A 53 5.79 -9.17 -12.58
CA ILE A 53 4.81 -9.73 -13.51
C ILE A 53 3.71 -10.41 -12.73
N ILE A 54 2.46 -10.02 -12.98
CA ILE A 54 1.28 -10.66 -12.40
C ILE A 54 0.60 -11.51 -13.49
N SER A 55 0.47 -12.80 -13.22
CA SER A 55 -0.29 -13.73 -14.06
C SER A 55 -1.76 -13.71 -13.68
N CYS A 56 -2.66 -13.53 -14.64
CA CYS A 56 -4.10 -13.51 -14.44
C CYS A 56 -4.80 -14.01 -15.72
N GLU A 57 -5.72 -14.97 -15.60
CA GLU A 57 -6.50 -15.52 -16.74
C GLU A 57 -5.63 -15.97 -17.93
N GLY A 58 -4.47 -16.57 -17.64
CA GLY A 58 -3.51 -17.02 -18.67
C GLY A 58 -2.71 -15.90 -19.36
N ARG A 59 -2.88 -14.64 -18.93
CA ARG A 59 -2.10 -13.49 -19.40
C ARG A 59 -1.14 -12.99 -18.34
N GLN A 60 -0.16 -12.20 -18.78
CA GLN A 60 0.83 -11.54 -17.92
C GLN A 60 0.69 -10.04 -18.03
N VAL A 61 0.67 -9.36 -16.89
CA VAL A 61 0.61 -7.90 -16.79
C VAL A 61 1.75 -7.39 -15.93
N THR A 62 2.39 -6.31 -16.36
CA THR A 62 3.51 -5.69 -15.64
C THR A 62 3.01 -4.70 -14.61
N TYR A 63 3.54 -4.80 -13.40
CA TYR A 63 3.37 -3.88 -12.28
C TYR A 63 4.73 -3.54 -11.69
N ASN A 64 4.74 -2.69 -10.66
CA ASN A 64 5.92 -2.38 -9.88
C ASN A 64 5.70 -2.80 -8.43
N LEU A 65 6.56 -3.68 -7.93
CA LEU A 65 6.64 -4.04 -6.52
C LEU A 65 7.47 -2.99 -5.79
N CYS A 66 6.87 -2.29 -4.84
CA CYS A 66 7.40 -1.03 -4.34
C CYS A 66 7.83 -1.09 -2.87
N TRP A 67 8.94 -0.42 -2.58
CA TRP A 67 9.43 -0.12 -1.27
C TRP A 67 9.09 1.33 -0.90
N VAL A 68 8.57 1.52 0.32
CA VAL A 68 8.28 2.83 0.90
C VAL A 68 9.25 3.04 2.04
N GLY A 69 10.11 4.04 1.92
CA GLY A 69 11.24 4.26 2.85
C GLY A 69 10.89 5.08 4.08
N VAL A 70 9.67 5.62 4.15
CA VAL A 70 9.21 6.46 5.26
C VAL A 70 8.50 5.59 6.29
N TYR A 71 9.01 5.57 7.53
CA TYR A 71 8.45 4.85 8.67
C TYR A 71 8.12 5.84 9.78
N LEU A 72 6.88 5.82 10.27
CA LEU A 72 6.37 6.76 11.26
C LEU A 72 5.57 6.01 12.34
N ASN A 73 5.46 6.58 13.53
CA ASN A 73 4.63 6.03 14.61
C ASN A 73 3.17 6.45 14.39
N LEU A 74 2.46 5.75 13.50
CA LEU A 74 1.15 6.15 12.98
C LEU A 74 -0.02 5.58 13.79
N VAL A 75 0.09 4.31 14.19
CA VAL A 75 -0.94 3.61 14.96
C VAL A 75 -0.95 4.12 16.40
N ASP A 76 -2.14 4.42 16.90
CA ASP A 76 -2.43 4.69 18.31
C ASP A 76 -2.69 3.34 18.99
N GLU A 77 -1.65 2.75 19.59
CA GLU A 77 -1.73 1.45 20.25
C GLU A 77 -2.70 1.45 21.45
N GLU A 78 -2.89 2.58 22.12
CA GLU A 78 -3.79 2.66 23.27
C GLU A 78 -5.26 2.58 22.84
N LYS A 79 -5.59 3.18 21.69
CA LYS A 79 -6.95 3.15 21.13
C LYS A 79 -7.21 1.97 20.21
N SER A 80 -6.17 1.32 19.71
CA SER A 80 -6.27 0.17 18.80
C SER A 80 -6.72 -1.10 19.51
N SER A 81 -7.27 -2.04 18.75
CA SER A 81 -7.69 -3.35 19.26
C SER A 81 -6.68 -4.44 18.92
N PHE A 82 -6.43 -5.32 19.88
CA PHE A 82 -5.48 -6.42 19.76
C PHE A 82 -6.12 -7.75 20.17
N ARG A 83 -5.69 -8.82 19.52
CA ARG A 83 -5.91 -10.20 19.97
C ARG A 83 -4.62 -10.73 20.57
N THR A 84 -4.67 -11.19 21.81
CA THR A 84 -3.58 -11.90 22.46
C THR A 84 -3.56 -13.37 22.02
N LEU A 85 -2.39 -13.86 21.61
CA LEU A 85 -2.13 -15.25 21.28
C LEU A 85 -1.81 -16.05 22.54
N SER A 86 -1.75 -17.39 22.42
CA SER A 86 -1.50 -18.29 23.54
C SER A 86 -0.11 -18.12 24.18
N ASP A 87 0.85 -17.60 23.42
CA ASP A 87 2.22 -17.26 23.86
C ASP A 87 2.33 -15.85 24.47
N GLY A 88 1.25 -15.07 24.45
CA GLY A 88 1.22 -13.69 24.94
C GLY A 88 1.45 -12.63 23.87
N ASP A 89 1.80 -13.02 22.63
CA ASP A 89 1.99 -12.07 21.54
C ASP A 89 0.66 -11.40 21.15
N LYS A 90 0.74 -10.16 20.70
CA LYS A 90 -0.44 -9.38 20.30
C LYS A 90 -0.49 -9.22 18.78
N ILE A 91 -1.65 -9.54 18.20
CA ILE A 91 -1.96 -9.24 16.80
C ILE A 91 -2.90 -8.05 16.75
N LEU A 92 -2.52 -7.01 16.00
CA LEU A 92 -3.36 -5.85 15.71
C LEU A 92 -4.59 -6.28 14.88
N THR A 93 -5.78 -6.21 15.48
CA THR A 93 -7.04 -6.59 14.81
C THR A 93 -7.77 -5.38 14.23
N LYS A 94 -7.69 -4.22 14.89
CA LYS A 94 -8.24 -2.95 14.40
C LYS A 94 -7.24 -1.83 14.71
N ALA A 95 -6.77 -1.17 13.64
CA ALA A 95 -5.84 -0.06 13.75
C ALA A 95 -6.60 1.26 13.85
N ILE A 96 -6.42 1.97 14.96
CA ILE A 96 -6.78 3.39 15.08
C ILE A 96 -5.50 4.18 14.85
N TYR A 97 -5.56 5.19 13.97
CA TYR A 97 -4.41 6.04 13.69
C TYR A 97 -4.46 7.30 14.54
N LYS A 98 -3.29 7.81 14.93
CA LYS A 98 -3.17 9.08 15.65
C LYS A 98 -3.75 10.21 14.80
N SER A 99 -4.36 11.20 15.44
CA SER A 99 -4.90 12.37 14.73
C SER A 99 -3.94 13.57 14.73
N ASP A 100 -2.95 13.53 15.62
CA ASP A 100 -1.94 14.57 15.84
C ASP A 100 -0.60 14.16 15.22
N PHE A 101 -0.59 14.00 13.90
CA PHE A 101 0.67 13.79 13.20
C PHE A 101 1.49 15.09 13.18
N GLN A 102 2.69 15.06 13.75
CA GLN A 102 3.67 16.15 13.59
C GLN A 102 4.45 16.06 12.26
N TYR A 103 4.14 15.06 11.43
CA TYR A 103 4.88 14.74 10.22
C TYR A 103 4.10 15.16 8.99
N ASP A 104 4.74 15.93 8.11
CA ASP A 104 4.26 16.11 6.74
C ASP A 104 4.75 14.92 5.90
N PHE A 105 3.83 14.06 5.47
CA PHE A 105 4.14 12.88 4.67
C PHE A 105 3.08 12.67 3.59
N MET A 106 3.46 11.97 2.52
CA MET A 106 2.53 11.58 1.45
C MET A 106 2.12 10.11 1.59
N ILE A 107 3.09 9.25 1.79
CA ILE A 107 2.92 7.81 1.98
C ILE A 107 3.97 7.32 2.98
N ALA A 108 3.54 6.55 3.97
CA ALA A 108 4.39 6.04 5.02
C ALA A 108 3.93 4.65 5.48
N ARG A 109 4.85 3.90 6.07
CA ARG A 109 4.55 2.70 6.83
C ARG A 109 4.51 3.01 8.31
N ASP A 110 3.71 2.27 9.06
CA ASP A 110 3.86 2.28 10.51
C ASP A 110 5.21 1.65 10.91
N ALA A 111 5.86 2.22 11.94
CA ALA A 111 7.17 1.79 12.40
C ALA A 111 7.12 0.42 13.12
N GLU A 112 6.05 0.16 13.86
CA GLU A 112 5.83 -1.08 14.61
C GLU A 112 5.07 -2.10 13.73
N PHE A 113 3.95 -1.68 13.15
CA PHE A 113 3.09 -2.48 12.28
C PHE A 113 3.43 -2.27 10.81
N LYS A 114 4.62 -2.72 10.37
CA LYS A 114 5.22 -2.40 9.06
C LYS A 114 4.39 -2.79 7.84
N GLU A 115 3.41 -3.67 7.99
CA GLU A 115 2.42 -4.02 6.97
C GLU A 115 1.37 -2.93 6.75
N ARG A 116 1.19 -2.02 7.70
CA ARG A 116 0.30 -0.87 7.60
C ARG A 116 0.93 0.20 6.74
N LEU A 117 0.32 0.41 5.59
CA LEU A 117 0.64 1.49 4.67
C LEU A 117 -0.43 2.57 4.79
N VAL A 118 -0.02 3.78 5.12
CA VAL A 118 -0.89 4.93 5.35
C VAL A 118 -0.49 6.04 4.40
N VAL A 119 -1.48 6.77 3.92
CA VAL A 119 -1.30 7.93 3.04
C VAL A 119 -1.95 9.15 3.68
N SER A 120 -1.41 10.33 3.41
CA SER A 120 -2.07 11.57 3.80
C SER A 120 -3.17 11.94 2.81
N GLN A 121 -4.04 12.87 3.20
CA GLN A 121 -5.03 13.45 2.30
C GLN A 121 -4.38 14.07 1.06
N GLY A 122 -3.20 14.68 1.21
CA GLY A 122 -2.46 15.22 0.07
C GLY A 122 -2.17 14.15 -0.99
N PHE A 123 -1.80 12.93 -0.58
CA PHE A 123 -1.50 11.86 -1.54
C PHE A 123 -2.77 11.34 -2.21
N VAL A 124 -3.89 11.30 -1.48
CA VAL A 124 -5.22 11.01 -2.06
C VAL A 124 -5.56 12.04 -3.13
N ASP A 125 -5.42 13.33 -2.82
CA ASP A 125 -5.69 14.42 -3.75
C ASP A 125 -4.76 14.37 -4.97
N PHE A 126 -3.50 14.06 -4.76
CA PHE A 126 -2.53 13.80 -5.83
C PHE A 126 -2.99 12.67 -6.75
N CYS A 127 -3.38 11.51 -6.21
CA CYS A 127 -3.88 10.39 -6.99
C CYS A 127 -5.12 10.77 -7.81
N HIS A 128 -6.07 11.51 -7.22
CA HIS A 128 -7.24 12.02 -7.92
C HIS A 128 -6.87 12.98 -9.06
N SER A 129 -5.94 13.92 -8.82
CA SER A 129 -5.49 14.88 -9.84
C SER A 129 -4.84 14.19 -11.05
N LYS A 130 -4.18 13.06 -10.82
CA LYS A 130 -3.55 12.21 -11.86
C LYS A 130 -4.49 11.14 -12.43
N LYS A 131 -5.76 11.12 -11.99
CA LYS A 131 -6.76 10.13 -12.35
C LYS A 131 -6.25 8.69 -12.13
N LEU A 132 -5.56 8.47 -11.02
CA LEU A 132 -5.08 7.15 -10.62
C LEU A 132 -6.22 6.37 -9.95
N ASN A 133 -6.47 5.16 -10.44
CA ASN A 133 -7.48 4.27 -9.88
C ASN A 133 -6.92 3.49 -8.67
N VAL A 134 -6.91 4.15 -7.52
CA VAL A 134 -6.46 3.59 -6.24
C VAL A 134 -7.65 3.53 -5.30
N ASN A 135 -7.88 2.36 -4.71
CA ASN A 135 -8.90 2.21 -3.68
C ASN A 135 -8.28 2.45 -2.30
N PHE A 136 -8.71 3.51 -1.63
CA PHE A 136 -8.28 3.84 -0.26
C PHE A 136 -9.25 3.24 0.75
N GLY A 137 -8.72 2.54 1.75
CA GLY A 137 -9.53 2.13 2.89
C GLY A 137 -9.85 3.32 3.79
N GLU A 138 -11.00 3.27 4.48
CA GLU A 138 -11.27 4.23 5.55
C GLU A 138 -10.44 3.88 6.79
N PRO A 139 -9.92 4.89 7.52
CA PRO A 139 -9.42 4.67 8.87
C PRO A 139 -10.60 4.21 9.75
N ILE A 140 -10.52 3.00 10.32
CA ILE A 140 -11.60 2.38 11.10
C ILE A 140 -11.47 2.73 12.59
#